data_AF-A0A1R3S3D5-F1
#
_entry.id   AF-A0A1R3S3D5-F1
#
_cell.length_a   1.000
_cell.length_b   1.000
_cell.length_c   1.000
_cell.angle_alpha   90.00
_cell.angle_beta   90.00
_cell.angle_gamma   90.00
#
_symmetry.space_group_name_H-M   'P 1'
#
loop_
_entity.id
_entity.type
_entity.pdbx_description
1 polymer ?
#
loop_
_entity_poly.entity_id
_entity_poly.type
_entity_poly.pdbx_seq_one_letter_code
_entity_poly.pdbx_strand_id
1 'polypeptide(L)'
;MALRLLSPNLSSQMLPRSRLLTESLSAAAVGRWSGFALNASAWSHNLLGPAAISLNIPGIIAGLWDSVLRAVPKKKTSHMKKRHRQMAGKALKDVKGLSTCSGCGQVKRSHVLCQNCVESVKEQWKRTPTA
;
A
#
# COMPACT_ATOMS: atom_id res chain seq x y z
N MET A 1 -49.01 -36.94 -6.22
CA MET A 1 -47.59 -36.50 -6.32
C MET A 1 -47.53 -35.31 -7.26
N ALA A 2 -47.54 -34.10 -6.70
CA ALA A 2 -47.65 -32.86 -7.46
C ALA A 2 -46.28 -32.42 -7.99
N LEU A 3 -46.16 -32.30 -9.30
CA LEU A 3 -45.01 -31.67 -9.96
C LEU A 3 -45.15 -30.15 -9.81
N ARG A 4 -44.29 -29.54 -8.98
CA ARG A 4 -44.16 -28.08 -8.92
C ARG A 4 -43.14 -27.63 -9.95
N LEU A 5 -43.66 -27.13 -11.07
CA LEU A 5 -42.96 -26.26 -12.00
C LEU A 5 -42.72 -24.92 -11.30
N LEU A 6 -41.46 -24.46 -11.24
CA LEU A 6 -41.14 -23.08 -10.89
C LEU A 6 -40.29 -22.48 -12.01
N SER A 7 -40.89 -21.54 -12.73
CA SER A 7 -40.27 -20.75 -13.79
C SER A 7 -39.20 -19.78 -13.24
N PRO A 8 -38.21 -19.39 -14.06
CA PRO A 8 -37.13 -18.49 -13.68
C PRO A 8 -37.57 -17.03 -13.79
N ASN A 9 -37.34 -16.23 -12.74
CA ASN A 9 -37.54 -14.78 -12.80
C ASN A 9 -36.19 -14.09 -13.02
N LEU A 10 -35.91 -13.76 -14.28
CA LEU A 10 -34.79 -12.96 -14.73
C LEU A 10 -35.18 -11.48 -14.56
N SER A 11 -34.70 -10.84 -13.49
CA SER A 11 -34.79 -9.38 -13.33
C SER A 11 -33.42 -8.75 -13.51
N SER A 12 -33.15 -8.38 -14.75
CA SER A 12 -32.11 -7.42 -15.12
C SER A 12 -32.63 -6.01 -14.81
N GLN A 13 -32.27 -5.46 -13.66
CA GLN A 13 -32.48 -4.03 -13.38
C GLN A 13 -31.22 -3.27 -13.77
N MET A 14 -31.24 -2.70 -14.98
CA MET A 14 -30.28 -1.69 -15.41
C MET A 14 -30.57 -0.38 -14.68
N LEU A 15 -29.60 0.15 -13.94
CA LEU A 15 -29.69 1.49 -13.35
C LEU A 15 -29.25 2.56 -14.37
N PRO A 16 -29.97 3.70 -14.46
CA PRO A 16 -29.78 4.69 -15.49
C PRO A 16 -28.55 5.56 -15.26
N ARG A 17 -27.91 5.91 -16.36
CA ARG A 17 -26.81 6.88 -16.46
C ARG A 17 -27.39 8.29 -16.43
N SER A 18 -27.57 8.87 -15.24
CA SER A 18 -27.84 10.30 -15.11
C SER A 18 -26.52 11.08 -15.10
N ARG A 19 -26.34 11.93 -16.12
CA ARG A 19 -25.41 13.06 -16.06
C ARG A 19 -26.12 14.18 -15.29
N LEU A 20 -25.56 14.60 -14.16
CA LEU A 20 -25.81 15.93 -13.61
C LEU A 20 -24.45 16.60 -13.43
N LEU A 21 -24.18 17.58 -14.29
CA LEU A 21 -23.20 18.61 -14.04
C LEU A 21 -23.83 19.55 -13.01
N THR A 22 -23.29 19.53 -11.80
CA THR A 22 -23.51 20.60 -10.84
C THR A 22 -22.13 21.05 -10.39
N GLU A 23 -21.73 22.23 -10.87
CA GLU A 23 -20.62 22.97 -10.31
C GLU A 23 -21.01 23.43 -8.91
N SER A 24 -20.19 23.10 -7.92
CA SER A 24 -20.10 23.85 -6.68
C SER A 24 -18.63 24.03 -6.35
N LEU A 25 -18.15 25.26 -6.53
CA LEU A 25 -16.87 25.71 -5.99
C LEU A 25 -16.93 25.54 -4.45
N SER A 26 -16.27 24.52 -3.92
CA SER A 26 -15.86 24.51 -2.51
C SER A 26 -14.36 24.77 -2.45
N ALA A 27 -14.06 26.05 -2.23
CA ALA A 27 -12.81 26.47 -1.65
C ALA A 27 -12.61 25.78 -0.28
N ALA A 28 -11.34 25.62 0.09
CA ALA A 28 -10.85 25.18 1.40
C ALA A 28 -10.96 23.68 1.73
N ALA A 29 -10.02 22.90 1.18
CA ALA A 29 -9.21 21.95 1.97
C ALA A 29 -8.06 21.43 1.11
N VAL A 30 -7.17 22.33 0.70
CA VAL A 30 -5.85 21.91 0.19
C VAL A 30 -5.18 21.21 1.36
N GLY A 31 -5.04 19.89 1.23
CA GLY A 31 -4.29 19.05 2.15
C GLY A 31 -2.95 19.72 2.43
N ARG A 32 -2.75 20.01 3.70
CA ARG A 32 -1.57 20.59 4.32
C ARG A 32 -0.37 19.70 4.04
N TRP A 33 0.32 19.93 2.92
CA TRP A 33 1.67 19.43 2.73
C TRP A 33 2.51 20.18 3.74
N SER A 34 2.97 19.45 4.76
CA SER A 34 3.91 19.93 5.76
C SER A 34 5.09 20.54 5.03
N GLY A 35 5.15 21.88 5.03
CA GLY A 35 6.34 22.61 4.64
C GLY A 35 7.46 22.13 5.55
N PHE A 36 8.41 21.40 4.98
CA PHE A 36 9.73 21.28 5.56
C PHE A 36 10.31 22.69 5.56
N ALA A 37 10.02 23.45 6.62
CA ALA A 37 10.75 24.65 6.96
C ALA A 37 12.16 24.18 7.35
N LEU A 38 13.01 24.01 6.34
CA LEU A 38 14.44 23.97 6.54
C LEU A 38 14.82 25.35 7.07
N ASN A 39 15.14 25.38 8.35
CA ASN A 39 15.72 26.51 9.06
C ASN A 39 16.91 27.02 8.24
N ALA A 40 16.73 28.12 7.52
CA ALA A 40 17.75 28.78 6.73
C ALA A 40 18.69 29.58 7.64
N SER A 41 19.37 28.89 8.56
CA SER A 41 20.48 29.48 9.29
C SER A 41 21.74 29.38 8.43
N ALA A 42 22.04 30.51 7.77
CA ALA A 42 23.39 31.00 7.49
C ALA A 42 24.36 30.02 6.82
N TRP A 43 24.26 29.91 5.49
CA TRP A 43 25.34 29.34 4.68
C TRP A 43 26.27 30.51 4.34
N SER A 44 27.22 30.72 5.22
CA SER A 44 28.26 31.75 5.11
C SER A 44 29.16 31.44 3.92
N HIS A 45 28.86 32.01 2.76
CA HIS A 45 29.77 31.99 1.62
C HIS A 45 30.81 33.11 1.81
N ASN A 46 31.92 32.81 2.47
CA ASN A 46 33.11 33.65 2.33
C ASN A 46 34.38 32.83 2.20
N LEU A 47 35.05 33.10 1.08
CA LEU A 47 36.50 33.18 0.92
C LEU A 47 37.31 31.90 1.20
N LEU A 48 37.62 31.16 0.14
CA LEU A 48 39.02 30.90 -0.26
C LEU A 48 39.12 30.20 -1.62
N GLY A 49 39.68 30.90 -2.60
CA GLY A 49 40.37 30.36 -3.77
C GLY A 49 39.49 29.81 -4.91
N PRO A 50 39.61 30.33 -6.15
CA PRO A 50 39.28 29.53 -7.31
C PRO A 50 40.37 28.45 -7.43
N ALA A 51 40.29 27.40 -6.63
CA ALA A 51 40.82 26.12 -7.06
C ALA A 51 39.95 25.75 -8.25
N ALA A 52 40.44 26.04 -9.45
CA ALA A 52 39.88 25.53 -10.68
C ALA A 52 40.04 24.01 -10.62
N ILE A 53 39.10 23.35 -9.94
CA ILE A 53 38.84 21.93 -10.15
C ILE A 53 38.32 21.90 -11.57
N SER A 54 39.24 21.71 -12.52
CA SER A 54 38.89 21.17 -13.82
C SER A 54 38.32 19.79 -13.50
N LEU A 55 37.01 19.78 -13.22
CA LEU A 55 36.18 18.62 -13.44
C LEU A 55 36.26 18.40 -14.94
N ASN A 56 37.35 17.78 -15.40
CA ASN A 56 37.33 16.91 -16.55
C ASN A 56 36.30 15.86 -16.15
N ILE A 57 35.01 16.18 -16.34
CA ILE A 57 33.91 15.25 -16.19
C ILE A 57 34.09 14.35 -17.41
N PRO A 58 34.81 13.22 -17.27
CA PRO A 58 35.02 12.35 -18.40
C PRO A 58 33.63 11.79 -18.71
N GLY A 59 33.33 11.45 -19.96
CA GLY A 59 31.98 11.15 -20.48
C GLY A 59 31.12 10.09 -19.76
N ILE A 60 31.57 9.57 -18.62
CA ILE A 60 30.88 8.70 -17.67
C ILE A 60 29.60 9.35 -17.12
N ILE A 61 29.61 10.63 -16.72
CA ILE A 61 28.39 11.30 -16.20
C ILE A 61 27.40 11.61 -17.34
N ALA A 62 27.90 11.96 -18.53
CA ALA A 62 27.05 12.17 -19.71
C ALA A 62 26.27 10.90 -20.11
N GLY A 63 26.91 9.73 -20.04
CA GLY A 63 26.24 8.43 -20.25
C GLY A 63 25.21 8.08 -19.17
N LEU A 64 25.43 8.52 -17.92
CA LEU A 64 24.47 8.32 -16.83
C LEU A 64 23.19 9.12 -17.05
N TRP A 65 23.29 10.37 -17.52
CA TRP A 65 22.13 11.21 -17.86
C TRP A 65 21.35 10.69 -19.07
N ASP A 66 22.04 10.24 -20.13
CA ASP A 66 21.38 9.63 -21.29
C ASP A 66 20.66 8.32 -20.92
N SER A 67 21.25 7.51 -20.03
CA SER A 67 20.60 6.29 -19.52
C SER A 67 19.34 6.59 -18.71
N VAL A 68 19.35 7.63 -17.86
CA VAL A 68 18.17 8.02 -17.07
C VAL A 68 17.07 8.59 -17.97
N LEU A 69 17.42 9.45 -18.93
CA LEU A 69 16.46 10.00 -19.90
C LEU A 69 15.89 8.93 -20.84
N ARG A 70 16.67 7.88 -21.16
CA ARG A 70 16.24 6.75 -21.99
C ARG A 70 15.56 5.61 -21.22
N ALA A 71 15.60 5.60 -19.89
CA ALA A 71 15.01 4.55 -19.05
C ALA A 71 13.47 4.57 -19.00
N VAL A 72 12.81 5.50 -19.70
CA VAL A 72 11.34 5.55 -19.80
C VAL A 72 10.82 4.37 -20.65
N PRO A 73 9.78 3.65 -20.19
CA PRO A 73 9.17 2.59 -20.97
C PRO A 73 8.75 3.10 -22.36
N LYS A 74 9.34 2.53 -23.42
CA LYS A 74 9.06 2.97 -24.80
C LYS A 74 7.60 2.78 -25.21
N LYS A 75 6.91 1.78 -24.64
CA LYS A 75 5.54 1.38 -24.98
C LYS A 75 4.76 0.93 -23.75
N LYS A 76 3.44 1.15 -23.77
CA LYS A 76 2.51 0.65 -22.74
C LYS A 76 2.44 -0.88 -22.78
N THR A 77 2.43 -1.53 -21.62
CA THR A 77 2.28 -2.98 -21.53
C THR A 77 0.86 -3.42 -21.89
N SER A 78 0.70 -4.54 -22.60
CA SER A 78 -0.63 -5.12 -22.88
C SER A 78 -1.32 -5.62 -21.60
N HIS A 79 -2.65 -5.75 -21.66
CA HIS A 79 -3.45 -6.27 -20.56
C HIS A 79 -3.00 -7.67 -20.13
N MET A 80 -2.72 -8.56 -21.10
CA MET A 80 -2.20 -9.91 -20.86
C MET A 80 -0.87 -9.89 -20.09
N LYS A 81 0.11 -9.11 -20.55
CA LYS A 81 1.43 -9.00 -19.89
C LYS A 81 1.32 -8.43 -18.46
N LYS A 82 0.41 -7.47 -18.26
CA LYS A 82 0.11 -6.93 -16.91
C LYS A 82 -0.49 -8.01 -16.00
N ARG A 83 -1.50 -8.74 -16.48
CA ARG A 83 -2.16 -9.80 -15.71
C ARG A 83 -1.21 -10.94 -15.34
N HIS A 84 -0.39 -11.43 -16.27
CA HIS A 84 0.61 -12.46 -15.94
C HIS A 84 1.62 -11.98 -14.91
N ARG A 85 2.10 -10.74 -15.02
CA ARG A 85 3.03 -10.17 -14.03
C ARG A 85 2.37 -10.02 -12.64
N GLN A 86 1.07 -9.71 -12.57
CA GLN A 86 0.38 -9.45 -11.31
C GLN A 86 -0.20 -10.70 -10.64
N MET A 87 -0.74 -11.62 -11.43
CA MET A 87 -1.57 -12.72 -10.90
C MET A 87 -0.95 -14.11 -11.04
N ALA A 88 -0.01 -14.33 -11.96
CA ALA A 88 0.58 -15.65 -12.14
C ALA A 88 1.50 -15.98 -10.94
N GLY A 89 1.11 -16.98 -10.15
CA GLY A 89 1.89 -17.45 -8.99
C GLY A 89 1.97 -16.48 -7.80
N LYS A 90 1.23 -15.36 -7.83
CA LYS A 90 1.22 -14.32 -6.79
C LYS A 90 -0.09 -14.30 -5.99
N ALA A 91 -0.87 -15.36 -6.05
CA ALA A 91 -2.08 -15.48 -5.24
C ALA A 91 -1.73 -15.54 -3.75
N LEU A 92 -2.60 -14.97 -2.92
CA LEU A 92 -2.50 -15.12 -1.48
C LEU A 92 -2.67 -16.60 -1.13
N LYS A 93 -1.72 -17.15 -0.39
CA LYS A 93 -1.76 -18.56 0.03
C LYS A 93 -2.73 -18.72 1.20
N ASP A 94 -3.57 -19.74 1.12
CA ASP A 94 -4.46 -20.09 2.24
C ASP A 94 -3.66 -20.59 3.44
N VAL A 95 -3.97 -20.05 4.61
CA VAL A 95 -3.38 -20.51 5.86
C VAL A 95 -4.15 -21.76 6.30
N LYS A 96 -3.51 -22.93 6.22
CA LYS A 96 -4.12 -24.21 6.61
C LYS A 96 -3.88 -24.61 8.08
N GLY A 97 -2.91 -23.96 8.72
CA GLY A 97 -2.53 -24.23 10.12
C GLY A 97 -3.41 -23.50 11.13
N LEU A 98 -4.72 -23.77 11.13
CA LEU A 98 -5.65 -23.22 12.13
C LEU A 98 -6.18 -24.36 13.00
N SER A 99 -6.14 -24.16 14.31
CA SER A 99 -6.61 -25.11 15.32
C SER A 99 -7.48 -24.37 16.34
N THR A 100 -8.41 -25.05 16.99
CA THR A 100 -9.18 -24.47 18.10
C THR A 100 -8.31 -24.37 19.36
N CYS A 101 -8.51 -23.33 20.16
CA CYS A 101 -7.85 -23.18 21.44
C CYS A 101 -8.56 -24.01 22.52
N SER A 102 -7.79 -24.78 23.30
CA SER A 102 -8.31 -25.57 24.43
C SER A 102 -8.79 -24.74 25.61
N GLY A 103 -8.33 -23.48 25.76
CA GLY A 103 -8.74 -22.60 26.85
C GLY A 103 -10.02 -21.81 26.53
N CYS A 104 -9.99 -20.98 25.48
CA CYS A 104 -11.11 -20.09 25.13
C CYS A 104 -12.01 -20.59 23.99
N GLY A 105 -11.68 -21.70 23.33
CA GLY A 105 -12.43 -22.21 22.18
C GLY A 105 -12.26 -21.43 20.87
N GLN A 106 -11.61 -20.27 20.87
CA GLN A 106 -11.39 -19.47 19.67
C GLN A 106 -10.37 -20.11 18.71
N VAL A 107 -10.49 -19.76 17.42
CA VAL A 107 -9.54 -20.22 16.40
C VAL A 107 -8.19 -19.54 16.59
N LYS A 108 -7.13 -20.34 16.62
CA LYS A 108 -5.75 -19.87 16.72
C LYS A 108 -4.88 -20.52 15.62
N ARG A 109 -3.69 -19.96 15.40
CA ARG A 109 -2.68 -20.62 14.55
C ARG A 109 -2.13 -21.87 15.25
N SER A 110 -1.92 -22.94 14.49
CA SER A 110 -1.25 -24.14 14.94
C SER A 110 0.16 -23.79 15.44
N HIS A 111 0.59 -24.40 16.55
CA HIS A 111 1.89 -24.16 17.19
C HIS A 111 2.14 -22.75 17.73
N VAL A 112 1.11 -21.90 17.80
CA VAL A 112 1.18 -20.59 18.44
C VAL A 112 0.25 -20.57 19.66
N LEU A 113 0.65 -19.84 20.71
CA LEU A 113 -0.21 -19.57 21.85
C LEU A 113 -1.42 -18.71 21.42
N CYS A 114 -2.55 -18.91 22.09
CA CYS A 114 -3.75 -18.12 21.78
C CYS A 114 -3.55 -16.68 22.26
N GLN A 115 -3.78 -15.72 21.36
CA GLN A 115 -3.63 -14.29 21.67
C GLN A 115 -4.58 -13.86 22.80
N ASN A 116 -5.84 -14.30 22.76
CA ASN A 116 -6.85 -13.95 23.76
C ASN A 116 -6.54 -14.51 25.16
N CYS A 117 -6.12 -15.78 25.24
CA CYS A 117 -5.75 -16.38 26.53
C CYS A 117 -4.49 -15.72 27.12
N VAL A 118 -3.48 -15.44 26.29
CA VAL A 118 -2.24 -14.79 26.73
C VAL A 118 -2.51 -13.38 27.24
N GLU A 119 -3.36 -12.61 26.55
CA GLU A 119 -3.75 -11.27 26.98
C GLU A 119 -4.48 -11.30 28.34
N SER A 120 -5.42 -12.22 28.51
CA SER A 120 -6.15 -12.41 29.77
C SER A 120 -5.22 -12.72 30.95
N VAL A 121 -4.27 -13.66 30.75
CA VAL A 121 -3.29 -14.04 31.78
C VAL A 121 -2.34 -12.88 32.09
N LYS A 122 -1.90 -12.14 31.06
CA LYS A 122 -1.03 -10.98 31.24
C LYS A 122 -1.71 -9.88 32.06
N GLU A 123 -2.99 -9.61 31.81
CA GLU A 123 -3.75 -8.64 32.62
C GLU A 123 -3.93 -9.09 34.07
N GLN A 124 -4.10 -10.39 34.31
CA GLN A 124 -4.13 -10.93 35.67
C GLN A 124 -2.79 -10.72 36.39
N TRP A 125 -1.66 -11.04 35.74
CA TRP A 125 -0.34 -10.85 36.33
C TRP A 125 0.02 -9.40 36.61
N LYS A 126 -0.43 -8.45 35.77
CA LYS A 126 -0.27 -7.01 36.03
C LYS A 126 -1.02 -6.55 37.29
N ARG A 127 -2.17 -7.17 37.57
CA ARG A 127 -3.02 -6.81 38.72
C ARG A 127 -2.53 -7.45 40.01
N THR A 128 -1.82 -8.57 39.95
CA THR A 128 -1.25 -9.22 41.11
C THR A 128 0.01 -8.47 41.55
N PRO A 129 0.03 -7.75 42.68
CA PRO A 129 1.28 -7.22 43.22
C PRO A 129 2.17 -8.41 43.56
N THR A 130 3.34 -8.48 42.91
CA THR A 130 4.34 -9.48 43.22
C THR A 130 4.95 -9.10 44.57
N ALA A 131 4.71 -9.94 45.59
CA ALA A 131 5.21 -9.75 46.95
C ALA A 131 6.73 -9.97 47.04
#